data_AF-A0A950B2J3-F1
#
_entry.id   AF-A0A950B2J3-F1
#
_cell.length_a   1.000
_cell.length_b   1.000
_cell.length_c   1.000
_cell.angle_alpha   90.00
_cell.angle_beta   90.00
_cell.angle_gamma   90.00
#
_symmetry.space_group_name_H-M   'P 1'
#
loop_
_entity.id
_entity.type
_entity.pdbx_description
1 polymer ?
#
loop_
_entity_poly.entity_id
_entity_poly.type
_entity_poly.pdbx_seq_one_letter_code
_entity_poly.pdbx_strand_id
1 'polypeptide(L)'
;MRALLLAPVVVLAATGCIQDDKTPPEKLTLEVATQNAQSSVVPGVETRNFKRENGWVDTKAANLYLVRYNYEMALTRDLPEAALELAKIYEQNQKGNQKNSGFMGINEWGNLFQLKINANNWINGQDNFAQRRDRFLSQCAPCSQYWNSDEGGKDAAELRRYSYIQAWSHLEGMGFTDGQKKGDGVPWNISPSFMKTENGWMEAK
;
A
#
# COMPACT_ATOMS: atom_id res chain seq x y z
N MET A 1 -35.32 65.38 13.72
CA MET A 1 -34.98 64.03 13.22
C MET A 1 -33.46 63.90 13.24
N ARG A 2 -32.91 63.08 14.13
CA ARG A 2 -31.48 62.81 14.23
C ARG A 2 -31.16 61.60 13.36
N ALA A 3 -30.26 61.74 12.40
CA ALA A 3 -29.56 60.61 11.80
C ALA A 3 -28.07 60.83 12.04
N LEU A 4 -27.52 60.02 12.95
CA LEU A 4 -26.10 59.96 13.27
C LEU A 4 -25.33 59.33 12.10
N LEU A 5 -24.20 59.94 11.77
CA LEU A 5 -23.10 59.34 11.01
C LEU A 5 -22.58 58.09 11.74
N LEU A 6 -22.46 56.97 11.05
CA LEU A 6 -21.67 55.82 11.49
C LEU A 6 -20.67 55.47 10.39
N ALA A 7 -19.41 55.80 10.68
CA ALA A 7 -18.23 55.42 9.92
C ALA A 7 -17.97 53.90 10.03
N PRO A 8 -17.29 53.29 9.04
CA PRO A 8 -17.02 51.85 9.04
C PRO A 8 -15.92 51.51 10.05
N VAL A 9 -16.22 50.64 11.01
CA VAL A 9 -15.19 50.00 11.84
C VAL A 9 -14.64 48.81 11.07
N VAL A 10 -13.54 49.04 10.34
CA VAL A 10 -12.70 47.95 9.83
C VAL A 10 -11.92 47.41 11.03
N VAL A 11 -12.40 46.33 11.63
CA VAL A 11 -11.62 45.52 12.56
C VAL A 11 -10.68 44.66 11.73
N LEU A 12 -9.51 45.19 11.39
CA LEU A 12 -8.35 44.39 11.01
C LEU A 12 -7.81 43.72 12.28
N ALA A 13 -8.47 42.62 12.68
CA ALA A 13 -7.90 41.70 13.64
C ALA A 13 -6.70 41.03 12.98
N ALA A 14 -5.52 41.42 13.44
CA ALA A 14 -4.28 40.72 13.20
C ALA A 14 -4.39 39.29 13.75
N THR A 15 -4.79 38.34 12.91
CA THR A 15 -4.56 36.91 13.18
C THR A 15 -3.14 36.59 12.78
N GLY A 16 -2.19 36.96 13.63
CA GLY A 16 -0.95 36.19 13.70
C GLY A 16 -1.35 34.73 13.92
N CYS A 17 -0.88 33.83 13.06
CA CYS A 17 -1.13 32.40 13.14
C CYS A 17 -0.63 31.87 14.49
N ILE A 18 -1.46 31.93 15.52
CA ILE A 18 -1.30 31.09 16.71
C ILE A 18 -1.54 29.69 16.19
N GLN A 19 -0.47 28.93 16.00
CA GLN A 19 -0.54 27.52 15.70
C GLN A 19 -1.33 26.87 16.84
N ASP A 20 -2.55 26.40 16.55
CA ASP A 20 -3.46 25.86 17.56
C ASP A 20 -2.84 24.60 18.19
N ASP A 21 -2.28 24.76 19.38
CA ASP A 21 -1.59 23.71 20.14
C ASP A 21 -2.55 22.58 20.60
N LYS A 22 -3.83 22.66 20.23
CA LYS A 22 -4.82 21.60 20.41
C LYS A 22 -4.73 20.49 19.36
N THR A 23 -4.00 20.70 18.27
CA THR A 23 -3.88 19.72 17.19
C THR A 23 -2.43 19.49 16.77
N PRO A 24 -2.07 18.28 16.32
CA PRO A 24 -0.73 18.02 15.82
C PRO A 24 -0.43 18.86 14.56
N PRO A 25 0.81 19.37 14.41
CA PRO A 25 1.19 20.17 13.24
C PRO A 25 1.01 19.40 11.93
N GLU A 26 0.46 20.06 10.89
CA GLU A 26 0.24 19.45 9.56
C GLU A 26 1.50 18.75 9.04
N LYS A 27 2.65 19.43 9.10
CA LYS A 27 3.94 18.89 8.64
C LYS A 27 4.26 17.53 9.25
N LEU A 28 4.13 17.40 10.58
CA LEU A 28 4.35 16.13 11.29
C LEU A 28 3.37 15.06 10.82
N THR A 29 2.08 15.41 10.76
CA THR A 29 1.05 14.43 10.41
C THR A 29 1.17 13.93 8.98
N LEU A 30 1.52 14.82 8.05
CA LEU A 30 1.73 14.50 6.64
C LEU A 30 2.97 13.63 6.44
N GLU A 31 4.07 13.94 7.13
CA GLU A 31 5.30 13.15 7.08
C GLU A 31 5.05 11.70 7.54
N VAL A 32 4.44 11.54 8.71
CA VAL A 32 4.09 10.22 9.26
C VAL A 32 3.09 9.49 8.37
N ALA A 33 2.03 10.16 7.92
CA ALA A 33 1.03 9.54 7.05
C ALA A 33 1.64 9.09 5.72
N THR A 34 2.53 9.90 5.14
CA THR A 34 3.23 9.56 3.89
C THR A 34 4.17 8.38 4.08
N GLN A 35 4.96 8.38 5.17
CA GLN A 35 5.86 7.27 5.49
C GLN A 35 5.08 5.95 5.67
N ASN A 36 3.96 6.01 6.39
CA ASN A 36 3.13 4.84 6.64
C ASN A 36 2.37 4.37 5.38
N ALA A 37 2.01 5.28 4.46
CA ALA A 37 1.45 4.89 3.16
C ALA A 37 2.52 4.25 2.26
N GLN A 38 3.73 4.82 2.23
CA GLN A 38 4.86 4.33 1.43
C GLN A 38 5.37 2.96 1.88
N SER A 39 5.26 2.62 3.18
CA SER A 39 5.65 1.29 3.68
C SER A 39 4.77 0.16 3.13
N SER A 40 3.58 0.49 2.63
CA SER A 40 2.64 -0.45 2.01
C SER A 40 2.75 -0.51 0.48
N VAL A 41 3.63 0.29 -0.12
CA VAL A 41 3.81 0.33 -1.58
C VAL A 41 4.68 -0.85 -2.02
N VAL A 42 4.20 -1.56 -3.04
CA VAL A 42 4.93 -2.64 -3.71
C VAL A 42 5.37 -2.20 -5.11
N PRO A 43 6.39 -2.84 -5.70
CA PRO A 43 6.79 -2.60 -7.08
C PRO A 43 5.62 -2.70 -8.06
N GLY A 44 5.60 -1.79 -9.03
CA GLY A 44 4.47 -1.63 -9.94
C GLY A 44 3.33 -0.74 -9.40
N VAL A 45 3.42 -0.24 -8.16
CA VAL A 45 2.42 0.64 -7.53
C VAL A 45 3.11 1.92 -6.99
N GLU A 46 2.38 3.03 -6.96
CA GLU A 46 2.79 4.26 -6.28
C GLU A 46 1.63 4.93 -5.56
N THR A 47 1.93 5.82 -4.61
CA THR A 47 0.93 6.62 -3.92
C THR A 47 0.72 7.96 -4.62
N ARG A 48 -0.53 8.37 -4.82
CA ARG A 48 -0.92 9.65 -5.43
C ARG A 48 -2.04 10.33 -4.66
N ASN A 49 -2.26 11.61 -4.98
CA ASN A 49 -3.43 12.37 -4.54
C ASN A 49 -3.65 12.38 -3.02
N PHE A 50 -2.54 12.46 -2.26
CA PHE A 50 -2.56 12.43 -0.80
C PHE A 50 -3.27 13.68 -0.24
N LYS A 51 -4.38 13.47 0.47
CA LYS A 51 -5.24 14.55 0.97
C LYS A 51 -5.66 14.30 2.40
N ARG A 52 -5.41 15.27 3.28
CA ARG A 52 -5.96 15.28 4.64
C ARG A 52 -7.49 15.43 4.56
N GLU A 53 -8.22 14.56 5.23
CA GLU A 53 -9.67 14.63 5.32
C GLU A 53 -10.11 15.35 6.59
N ASN A 54 -9.83 14.76 7.75
CA ASN A 54 -10.23 15.25 9.07
C ASN A 54 -9.28 14.74 10.15
N GLY A 55 -9.42 15.27 11.37
CA GLY A 55 -8.80 14.68 12.56
C GLY A 55 -9.72 14.83 13.77
N TRP A 56 -9.58 13.93 14.73
CA TRP A 56 -10.40 13.91 15.93
C TRP A 56 -9.60 13.40 17.14
N VAL A 57 -9.98 13.87 18.33
CA VAL A 57 -9.47 13.33 19.60
C VAL A 57 -10.04 11.93 19.79
N ASP A 58 -9.21 10.98 20.19
CA ASP A 58 -9.66 9.63 20.50
C ASP A 58 -10.63 9.67 21.70
N THR A 59 -11.80 9.06 21.54
CA THR A 59 -12.84 9.03 22.58
C THR A 59 -12.43 8.21 23.81
N LYS A 60 -11.41 7.35 23.68
CA LYS A 60 -10.88 6.50 24.75
C LYS A 60 -9.64 7.10 25.42
N ALA A 61 -9.00 8.09 24.80
CA ALA A 61 -7.79 8.72 25.31
C ALA A 61 -7.69 10.18 24.88
N ALA A 62 -8.00 11.09 25.80
CA ALA A 62 -8.08 12.53 25.53
C ALA A 62 -6.76 13.18 25.08
N ASN A 63 -5.62 12.50 25.28
CA ASN A 63 -4.30 12.94 24.83
C ASN A 63 -3.90 12.39 23.45
N LEU A 64 -4.73 11.52 22.84
CA LEU A 64 -4.53 10.96 21.52
C LEU A 64 -5.39 11.69 20.49
N TYR A 65 -4.78 12.00 19.34
CA TYR A 65 -5.41 12.67 18.21
C TYR A 65 -5.16 11.83 16.95
N LEU A 66 -6.23 11.39 16.29
CA LEU A 66 -6.17 10.67 15.02
C LEU A 66 -6.30 11.66 13.86
N VAL A 67 -5.48 11.48 12.82
CA VAL A 67 -5.58 12.27 11.59
C VAL A 67 -5.78 11.34 10.42
N ARG A 68 -6.89 11.50 9.69
CA ARG A 68 -7.20 10.69 8.52
C ARG A 68 -6.71 11.37 7.24
N TYR A 69 -6.01 10.59 6.43
CA TYR A 69 -5.62 10.91 5.06
C TYR A 69 -6.25 9.92 4.09
N ASN A 70 -6.73 10.42 2.96
CA ASN A 70 -7.11 9.60 1.81
C ASN A 70 -6.08 9.77 0.71
N TYR A 71 -5.84 8.71 -0.04
CA TYR A 71 -4.89 8.69 -1.15
C TYR A 71 -5.27 7.58 -2.14
N GLU A 72 -4.57 7.52 -3.26
CA GLU A 72 -4.74 6.44 -4.24
C GLU A 72 -3.46 5.62 -4.31
N MET A 73 -3.61 4.29 -4.31
CA MET A 73 -2.59 3.38 -4.79
C MET A 73 -2.79 3.23 -6.30
N ALA A 74 -1.87 3.73 -7.10
CA ALA A 74 -1.98 3.75 -8.56
C ALA A 74 -0.95 2.83 -9.21
N LEU A 75 -1.36 2.12 -10.26
CA LEU A 75 -0.45 1.27 -11.02
C LEU A 75 0.53 2.12 -11.84
N THR A 76 1.81 1.78 -11.80
CA THR A 76 2.84 2.40 -12.65
C THR A 76 3.01 1.68 -13.99
N ARG A 77 2.41 0.50 -14.14
CA ARG A 77 2.36 -0.36 -15.33
C ARG A 77 1.00 -1.07 -15.43
N ASP A 78 0.75 -1.81 -16.50
CA ASP A 78 -0.44 -2.67 -16.55
C ASP A 78 -0.37 -3.73 -15.45
N LEU A 79 -1.53 -4.12 -14.88
CA LEU A 79 -1.58 -5.01 -13.72
C LEU A 79 -0.78 -6.32 -13.89
N PRO A 80 -0.82 -7.02 -15.05
CA PRO A 80 0.01 -8.22 -15.26
C PRO A 80 1.52 -7.94 -15.18
N GLU A 81 1.97 -6.78 -15.63
CA GLU A 81 3.38 -6.39 -15.57
C GLU A 81 3.79 -6.01 -14.14
N ALA A 82 2.93 -5.30 -13.40
CA ALA A 82 3.14 -5.03 -11.98
C ALA A 82 3.25 -6.35 -11.18
N ALA A 83 2.36 -7.31 -11.46
CA ALA A 83 2.44 -8.65 -10.89
C ALA A 83 3.75 -9.36 -11.25
N LEU A 84 4.25 -9.22 -12.49
CA LEU A 84 5.54 -9.79 -12.89
C LEU A 84 6.73 -9.20 -12.13
N GLU A 85 6.76 -7.88 -11.92
CA GLU A 85 7.84 -7.23 -11.17
C GLU A 85 7.87 -7.70 -9.72
N LEU A 86 6.72 -7.74 -9.07
CA LEU A 86 6.58 -8.25 -7.71
C LEU A 86 6.91 -9.75 -7.62
N ALA A 87 6.47 -10.54 -8.59
CA ALA A 87 6.76 -11.98 -8.65
C ALA A 87 8.26 -12.28 -8.70
N LYS A 88 9.03 -11.51 -9.48
CA LYS A 88 10.48 -11.66 -9.56
C LYS A 88 11.16 -11.40 -8.22
N ILE A 89 10.64 -10.48 -7.41
CA ILE A 89 11.15 -10.20 -6.07
C ILE A 89 10.81 -11.35 -5.12
N TYR A 90 9.59 -11.88 -5.17
CA TYR A 90 9.23 -13.06 -4.39
C TYR A 90 10.10 -14.26 -4.75
N GLU A 91 10.32 -14.52 -6.04
CA GLU A 91 11.23 -15.58 -6.50
C GLU A 91 12.66 -15.38 -5.99
N GLN A 92 13.20 -14.15 -6.08
CA GLN A 92 14.55 -13.83 -5.60
C GLN A 92 14.69 -14.00 -4.09
N ASN A 93 13.71 -13.54 -3.30
CA ASN A 93 13.71 -13.69 -1.85
C ASN A 93 13.68 -15.17 -1.44
N GLN A 94 12.90 -16.00 -2.16
CA GLN A 94 12.87 -17.44 -1.91
C GLN A 94 14.21 -18.11 -2.26
N LYS A 95 14.82 -17.75 -3.40
CA LYS A 95 16.16 -18.24 -3.79
C LYS A 95 17.26 -17.78 -2.81
N GLY A 96 17.17 -16.57 -2.27
CA GLY A 96 18.11 -16.05 -1.27
C GLY A 96 17.99 -16.78 0.07
N ASN A 97 16.76 -17.07 0.50
CA ASN A 97 16.50 -17.84 1.71
C ASN A 97 16.97 -19.30 1.60
N GLN A 98 16.95 -19.89 0.41
CA GLN A 98 17.54 -21.21 0.11
C GLN A 98 19.08 -21.23 0.12
N LYS A 99 19.75 -20.07 0.04
CA LYS A 99 21.22 -20.02 0.07
C LYS A 99 21.77 -19.80 1.49
N ASN A 100 20.99 -19.18 2.36
CA ASN A 100 21.39 -18.79 3.73
C ASN A 100 20.96 -19.80 4.82
N SER A 101 20.25 -20.87 4.43
CA SER A 101 19.76 -22.01 5.22
C SER A 101 20.87 -22.98 5.64
N GLY A 102 21.98 -22.47 6.19
CA GLY A 102 23.09 -23.28 6.66
C GLY A 102 22.69 -24.39 7.65
N PHE A 103 23.25 -25.59 7.41
CA PHE A 103 23.42 -26.77 8.28
C PHE A 103 22.22 -27.40 9.03
N MET A 104 21.05 -26.79 9.10
CA MET A 104 19.81 -27.45 9.57
C MET A 104 18.63 -27.09 8.65
N GLY A 105 18.50 -27.82 7.53
CA GLY A 105 17.58 -27.61 6.39
C GLY A 105 16.07 -27.70 6.68
N ILE A 106 15.60 -27.23 7.83
CA ILE A 106 14.19 -27.20 8.23
C ILE A 106 13.50 -25.92 7.70
N ASN A 107 14.24 -24.83 7.44
CA ASN A 107 13.67 -23.54 7.03
C ASN A 107 13.36 -23.39 5.53
N GLU A 108 13.98 -24.19 4.65
CA GLU A 108 13.75 -24.10 3.20
C GLU A 108 12.40 -24.67 2.79
N TRP A 109 12.01 -25.78 3.41
CA TRP A 109 10.73 -26.44 3.15
C TRP A 109 9.55 -25.56 3.57
N GLY A 110 9.66 -24.83 4.69
CA GLY A 110 8.58 -23.98 5.19
C GLY A 110 8.18 -22.86 4.24
N ASN A 111 9.14 -22.18 3.60
CA ASN A 111 8.85 -20.98 2.82
C ASN A 111 8.25 -21.27 1.43
N LEU A 112 8.75 -22.27 0.71
CA LEU A 112 8.14 -22.69 -0.57
C LEU A 112 6.78 -23.37 -0.34
N PHE A 113 6.67 -24.15 0.74
CA PHE A 113 5.42 -24.79 1.12
C PHE A 113 4.34 -23.76 1.46
N GLN A 114 4.68 -22.73 2.24
CA GLN A 114 3.74 -21.66 2.56
C GLN A 114 3.33 -20.86 1.31
N LEU A 115 4.28 -20.57 0.41
CA LEU A 115 4.00 -19.94 -0.88
C LEU A 115 2.97 -20.76 -1.68
N LYS A 116 3.20 -22.07 -1.79
CA LYS A 116 2.33 -23.00 -2.50
C LYS A 116 0.94 -23.10 -1.86
N ILE A 117 0.85 -23.16 -0.53
CA ILE A 117 -0.43 -23.17 0.18
C ILE A 117 -1.21 -21.89 -0.10
N ASN A 118 -0.59 -20.73 0.06
CA ASN A 118 -1.26 -19.45 -0.13
C ASN A 118 -1.76 -19.30 -1.57
N ALA A 119 -0.91 -19.65 -2.54
CA ALA A 119 -1.26 -19.61 -3.96
C ALA A 119 -2.41 -20.57 -4.28
N ASN A 120 -2.36 -21.81 -3.79
CA ASN A 120 -3.41 -22.79 -4.03
C ASN A 120 -4.73 -22.41 -3.35
N ASN A 121 -4.69 -21.87 -2.12
CA ASN A 121 -5.89 -21.39 -1.44
C ASN A 121 -6.57 -20.28 -2.23
N TRP A 122 -5.78 -19.33 -2.75
CA TRP A 122 -6.33 -18.28 -3.59
C TRP A 122 -6.88 -18.84 -4.91
N ILE A 123 -6.15 -19.73 -5.61
CA ILE A 123 -6.63 -20.40 -6.84
C ILE A 123 -7.95 -21.14 -6.61
N ASN A 124 -8.05 -21.90 -5.52
CA ASN A 124 -9.24 -22.68 -5.19
C ASN A 124 -10.47 -21.81 -4.90
N GLY A 125 -10.25 -20.55 -4.51
CA GLY A 125 -11.31 -19.55 -4.37
C GLY A 125 -11.71 -18.87 -5.68
N GLN A 126 -11.08 -19.19 -6.81
CA GLN A 126 -11.38 -18.59 -8.12
C GLN A 126 -12.26 -19.49 -8.98
N ASP A 127 -13.27 -18.90 -9.60
CA ASP A 127 -14.00 -19.55 -10.68
C ASP A 127 -13.12 -19.62 -11.94
N ASN A 128 -13.02 -20.81 -12.55
CA ASN A 128 -12.33 -21.05 -13.83
C ASN A 128 -10.91 -20.42 -13.92
N PHE A 129 -10.09 -20.61 -12.88
CA PHE A 129 -8.75 -20.02 -12.79
C PHE A 129 -7.90 -20.18 -14.07
N ALA A 130 -7.96 -21.33 -14.74
CA ALA A 130 -7.19 -21.55 -15.96
C ALA A 130 -7.52 -20.52 -17.06
N GLN A 131 -8.81 -20.26 -17.31
CA GLN A 131 -9.24 -19.27 -18.29
C GLN A 131 -8.89 -17.84 -17.86
N ARG A 132 -9.05 -17.55 -16.56
CA ARG A 132 -8.70 -16.26 -15.96
C ARG A 132 -7.21 -15.97 -16.13
N ARG A 133 -6.36 -16.94 -15.79
CA ARG A 133 -4.90 -16.92 -15.99
C ARG A 133 -4.55 -16.67 -17.45
N ASP A 134 -5.13 -17.43 -18.38
CA ASP A 134 -4.77 -17.30 -19.80
C ASP A 134 -5.12 -15.91 -20.33
N ARG A 135 -6.29 -15.38 -19.94
CA ARG A 135 -6.68 -14.00 -20.25
C ARG A 135 -5.70 -12.99 -19.63
N PHE A 136 -5.36 -13.14 -18.36
CA PHE A 136 -4.47 -12.23 -17.65
C PHE A 136 -3.06 -12.21 -18.27
N LEU A 137 -2.46 -13.38 -18.52
CA LEU A 137 -1.14 -13.51 -19.12
C LEU A 137 -1.12 -13.04 -20.59
N SER A 138 -2.23 -13.18 -21.33
CA SER A 138 -2.29 -12.74 -22.73
C SER A 138 -2.10 -11.23 -22.91
N GLN A 139 -2.34 -10.44 -21.86
CA GLN A 139 -2.15 -9.00 -21.87
C GLN A 139 -0.68 -8.56 -21.74
N CYS A 140 0.24 -9.49 -21.44
CA CYS A 140 1.64 -9.19 -21.18
C CYS A 140 2.54 -10.33 -21.71
N ALA A 141 3.17 -10.11 -22.87
CA ALA A 141 4.05 -11.11 -23.46
C ALA A 141 5.20 -11.56 -22.53
N PRO A 142 5.90 -10.67 -21.79
CA PRO A 142 6.89 -11.07 -20.81
C PRO A 142 6.33 -11.93 -19.67
N CYS A 143 5.08 -11.72 -19.29
CA CYS A 143 4.41 -12.49 -18.23
C CYS A 143 4.12 -13.92 -18.69
N SER A 144 3.63 -14.08 -19.92
CA SER A 144 3.46 -15.40 -20.53
C SER A 144 4.78 -16.15 -20.68
N GLN A 145 5.85 -15.47 -21.11
CA GLN A 145 7.20 -16.05 -21.19
C GLN A 145 7.72 -16.48 -19.82
N TYR A 146 7.55 -15.64 -18.80
CA TYR A 146 7.95 -15.96 -17.43
C TYR A 146 7.21 -17.18 -16.88
N TRP A 147 5.89 -17.25 -17.10
CA TRP A 147 5.03 -18.34 -16.64
C TRP A 147 5.36 -19.69 -17.29
N ASN A 148 5.65 -19.66 -18.59
CA ASN A 148 5.92 -20.85 -19.41
C ASN A 148 7.40 -21.20 -19.53
N SER A 149 8.31 -20.46 -18.87
CA SER A 149 9.73 -20.79 -18.88
C SER A 149 9.99 -22.13 -18.21
N ASP A 150 10.77 -22.99 -18.86
CA ASP A 150 11.26 -24.27 -18.35
C ASP A 150 12.69 -24.18 -17.78
N GLU A 151 13.25 -22.96 -17.72
CA GLU A 151 14.60 -22.73 -17.23
C GLU A 151 14.74 -23.18 -15.76
N GLY A 152 15.75 -24.00 -15.44
CA GLY A 152 15.99 -24.48 -14.08
C GLY A 152 15.11 -25.67 -13.65
N GLY A 153 14.34 -26.27 -14.56
CA GLY A 153 13.58 -27.49 -14.31
C GLY A 153 12.26 -27.27 -13.55
N LYS A 154 11.67 -28.38 -13.10
CA LYS A 154 10.29 -28.41 -12.56
C LYS A 154 10.11 -27.52 -11.33
N ASP A 155 11.03 -27.60 -10.37
CA ASP A 155 10.91 -26.86 -9.10
C ASP A 155 11.05 -25.35 -9.32
N ALA A 156 11.93 -24.94 -10.26
CA ALA A 156 12.04 -23.54 -10.65
C ALA A 156 10.78 -23.05 -11.38
N ALA A 157 10.17 -23.88 -12.22
CA ALA A 157 8.90 -23.56 -12.88
C ALA A 157 7.74 -23.45 -11.86
N GLU A 158 7.66 -24.35 -10.87
CA GLU A 158 6.68 -24.25 -9.77
C GLU A 158 6.88 -22.95 -8.97
N LEU A 159 8.12 -22.66 -8.56
CA LEU A 159 8.44 -21.43 -7.81
C LEU A 159 8.03 -20.18 -8.60
N ARG A 160 8.34 -20.09 -9.90
CA ARG A 160 7.92 -18.95 -10.74
C ARG A 160 6.41 -18.78 -10.77
N ARG A 161 5.67 -19.86 -11.02
CA ARG A 161 4.20 -19.83 -11.12
C ARG A 161 3.57 -19.41 -9.80
N TYR A 162 4.00 -20.00 -8.68
CA TYR A 162 3.46 -19.63 -7.38
C TYR A 162 3.86 -18.21 -6.94
N SER A 163 5.06 -17.75 -7.30
CA SER A 163 5.47 -16.36 -7.06
C SER A 163 4.60 -15.39 -7.84
N TYR A 164 4.27 -15.72 -9.10
CA TYR A 164 3.37 -14.92 -9.92
C TYR A 164 1.94 -14.90 -9.37
N ILE A 165 1.42 -16.05 -8.96
CA ILE A 165 0.09 -16.16 -8.33
C ILE A 165 0.03 -15.34 -7.05
N GLN A 166 1.07 -15.43 -6.20
CA GLN A 166 1.09 -14.66 -4.96
C GLN A 166 1.15 -13.15 -5.22
N ALA A 167 1.96 -12.71 -6.19
CA ALA A 167 2.03 -11.30 -6.57
C ALA A 167 0.68 -10.78 -7.09
N TRP A 168 0.02 -11.54 -7.95
CA TRP A 168 -1.30 -11.20 -8.46
C TRP A 168 -2.35 -11.16 -7.33
N SER A 169 -2.39 -12.19 -6.50
CA SER A 169 -3.26 -12.25 -5.31
C SER A 169 -3.02 -11.08 -4.35
N HIS A 170 -1.77 -10.67 -4.17
CA HIS A 170 -1.42 -9.53 -3.31
C HIS A 170 -1.96 -8.22 -3.87
N LEU A 171 -1.79 -7.97 -5.17
CA LEU A 171 -2.32 -6.77 -5.83
C LEU A 171 -3.86 -6.75 -5.82
N GLU A 172 -4.51 -7.90 -5.96
CA GLU A 172 -5.96 -8.00 -5.75
C GLU A 172 -6.39 -7.72 -4.31
N GLY A 173 -5.61 -8.22 -3.33
CA GLY A 173 -5.80 -7.91 -1.93
C GLY A 173 -5.66 -6.41 -1.65
N MET A 174 -4.93 -5.69 -2.50
CA MET A 174 -4.85 -4.22 -2.45
C MET A 174 -6.06 -3.51 -3.09
N GLY A 175 -6.96 -4.26 -3.73
CA GLY A 175 -8.17 -3.77 -4.39
C GLY A 175 -8.07 -3.68 -5.91
N PHE A 176 -6.94 -4.04 -6.53
CA PHE A 176 -6.81 -4.02 -7.98
C PHE A 176 -7.60 -5.15 -8.65
N THR A 177 -7.98 -4.99 -9.91
CA THR A 177 -8.74 -5.97 -10.70
C THR A 177 -8.11 -6.22 -12.08
N ASP A 178 -8.30 -7.40 -12.66
CA ASP A 178 -7.61 -7.91 -13.86
C ASP A 178 -7.58 -6.99 -15.09
N GLY A 179 -8.54 -6.07 -15.19
CA GLY A 179 -8.67 -5.13 -16.30
C GLY A 179 -7.87 -3.85 -16.14
N GLN A 180 -7.33 -3.58 -14.94
CA GLN A 180 -6.70 -2.30 -14.65
C GLN A 180 -5.34 -2.13 -15.34
N LYS A 181 -5.11 -0.89 -15.74
CA LYS A 181 -4.02 -0.42 -16.58
C LYS A 181 -3.13 0.55 -15.84
N LYS A 182 -1.99 0.86 -16.45
CA LYS A 182 -1.12 1.93 -15.96
C LYS A 182 -1.92 3.20 -15.70
N GLY A 183 -1.77 3.75 -14.49
CA GLY A 183 -2.43 4.97 -14.04
C GLY A 183 -3.75 4.73 -13.32
N ASP A 184 -4.37 3.56 -13.46
CA ASP A 184 -5.57 3.23 -12.68
C ASP A 184 -5.22 3.14 -11.20
N GLY A 185 -6.08 3.77 -10.38
CA GLY A 185 -5.91 3.87 -8.95
C GLY A 185 -7.02 3.18 -8.17
N VAL A 186 -6.68 2.73 -6.98
CA VAL A 186 -7.64 2.24 -5.98
C VAL A 186 -7.60 3.17 -4.76
N PRO A 187 -8.76 3.59 -4.22
CA PRO A 187 -8.81 4.52 -3.10
C PRO A 187 -8.41 3.82 -1.80
N TRP A 188 -7.52 4.48 -1.06
CA TRP A 188 -7.00 4.03 0.23
C TRP A 188 -7.09 5.14 1.26
N ASN A 189 -7.00 4.75 2.53
CA ASN A 189 -6.91 5.70 3.63
C ASN A 189 -5.94 5.22 4.69
N ILE A 190 -5.43 6.17 5.45
CA ILE A 190 -4.61 5.89 6.63
C ILE A 190 -4.96 6.89 7.74
N SER A 191 -4.93 6.41 8.98
CA SER A 191 -5.30 7.21 10.16
C SER A 191 -4.23 7.10 11.25
N PRO A 192 -3.04 7.70 11.08
CA PRO A 192 -2.04 7.73 12.14
C PRO A 192 -2.56 8.46 13.39
N SER A 193 -2.12 7.97 14.54
CA SER A 193 -2.37 8.56 15.86
C SER A 193 -1.20 9.40 16.33
N PHE A 194 -1.50 10.48 17.04
CA PHE A 194 -0.52 11.39 17.61
C PHE A 194 -0.85 11.65 19.07
N MET A 195 0.18 11.72 19.91
CA MET A 195 0.01 12.07 21.32
C MET A 195 0.66 13.41 21.63
N LYS A 196 0.01 14.19 22.50
CA LYS A 196 0.60 15.40 23.06
C LYS A 196 1.45 15.05 24.28
N THR A 197 2.70 15.50 24.29
CA THR A 197 3.66 15.35 25.40
C THR A 197 4.12 16.71 25.90
N GLU A 198 4.89 16.73 27.00
CA GLU A 198 5.54 17.95 27.50
C GLU A 198 6.47 18.61 26.47
N ASN A 199 7.01 17.81 25.54
CA ASN A 199 7.93 18.26 24.48
C ASN A 199 7.22 18.56 23.14
N GLY A 200 5.88 18.54 23.12
CA GLY A 200 5.06 18.75 21.92
C GLY A 200 4.41 17.48 21.39
N TRP A 201 3.93 17.54 20.14
CA TRP A 201 3.23 16.45 19.46
C TRP A 201 4.20 15.44 18.84
N MET A 202 3.88 14.16 18.95
CA MET A 202 4.62 13.06 18.32
C MET A 202 3.69 11.95 17.85
N GLU A 203 4.16 11.08 16.95
CA GLU A 203 3.44 9.86 16.57
C GLU A 203 3.24 8.97 17.79
N ALA A 204 2.00 8.52 18.00
CA ALA A 204 1.66 7.53 19.00
C ALA A 204 1.72 6.15 18.35
N LYS A 205 2.74 5.36 18.71
CA LYS A 205 2.98 4.00 18.23
C LYS A 205 2.31 2.97 19.14
#